data_AF-A0A661ZUC7-F1
#
_entry.id   AF-A0A661ZUC7-F1
#
_cell.length_a   1.000
_cell.length_b   1.000
_cell.length_c   1.000
_cell.angle_alpha   90.00
_cell.angle_beta   90.00
_cell.angle_gamma   90.00
#
_symmetry.space_group_name_H-M   'P 1'
#
loop_
_entity.id
_entity.type
_entity.pdbx_description
1 polymer ?
#
loop_
_entity_poly.entity_id
_entity_poly.type
_entity_poly.pdbx_seq_one_letter_code
_entity_poly.pdbx_strand_id
1 'polypeptide(L)' 'MLGPNELLEKIMKYGKIQSDKGRLNIKKTDLWNYVMKVDPNAKRESLNEVINELDARGWLLENNVTEIKFDPASFQ' A
#
# COMPACT_ATOMS: atom_id res chain seq x y z
N MET A 1 4.37 -3.58 -16.71
CA MET A 1 3.96 -3.96 -15.35
C MET A 1 5.12 -3.64 -14.44
N LEU A 2 4.88 -2.85 -13.40
CA LEU A 2 5.89 -2.54 -12.39
C LEU A 2 6.32 -3.83 -11.68
N GLY A 3 7.60 -3.93 -11.33
CA GLY A 3 8.07 -4.99 -10.47
C GLY A 3 7.54 -4.85 -9.04
N PRO A 4 7.59 -5.91 -8.21
CA PRO A 4 7.13 -5.86 -6.82
C PRO A 4 7.75 -4.73 -5.99
N ASN A 5 9.07 -4.50 -6.13
CA ASN A 5 9.78 -3.44 -5.42
C ASN A 5 9.36 -2.04 -5.87
N GLU A 6 9.19 -1.83 -7.18
CA GLU A 6 8.75 -0.53 -7.70
C GLU A 6 7.31 -0.24 -7.27
N LEU A 7 6.43 -1.24 -7.29
CA LEU A 7 5.05 -1.12 -6.83
C LEU A 7 4.98 -0.83 -5.33
N LEU A 8 5.83 -1.50 -4.53
CA LEU A 8 6.01 -1.24 -3.10
C LEU A 8 6.40 0.21 -2.84
N GLU A 9 7.39 0.75 -3.54
CA GLU A 9 7.79 2.17 -3.41
C GLU A 9 6.64 3.13 -3.74
N LYS A 10 5.86 2.84 -4.79
CA LYS A 10 4.68 3.66 -5.14
C LYS A 10 3.62 3.60 -4.06
N ILE A 11 3.36 2.43 -3.48
CA ILE A 11 2.39 2.25 -2.40
C ILE A 11 2.86 2.94 -1.12
N MET A 12 4.13 2.83 -0.75
CA MET A 12 4.71 3.55 0.39
C MET A 12 4.60 5.06 0.22
N LYS A 13 4.88 5.57 -0.98
CA LYS A 13 4.69 7.00 -1.29
C LYS A 13 3.23 7.42 -1.15
N TYR A 14 2.29 6.60 -1.60
CA TYR A 14 0.86 6.87 -1.42
C TYR A 14 0.46 6.85 0.07
N GLY A 15 0.94 5.85 0.82
CA GLY A 15 0.75 5.76 2.28
C GLY A 15 1.25 7.01 2.99
N LYS A 16 2.45 7.50 2.66
CA LYS A 16 3.00 8.74 3.22
C LYS A 16 2.12 9.95 2.92
N ILE A 17 1.66 10.12 1.68
CA ILE A 17 0.75 11.22 1.30
C ILE A 17 -0.58 11.17 2.09
N GLN A 18 -1.09 9.97 2.41
CA GLN A 18 -2.28 9.85 3.25
C GLN A 18 -1.97 10.11 4.73
N SER A 19 -0.82 9.62 5.22
CA SER A 19 -0.32 9.88 6.58
C SER A 19 -0.14 11.37 6.86
N ASP A 20 0.44 12.12 5.92
CA ASP A 20 0.60 13.58 6.00
C ASP A 20 -0.74 14.32 6.09
N LYS A 21 -1.84 13.67 5.70
CA LYS A 21 -3.23 14.15 5.82
C LYS A 21 -3.97 13.60 7.05
N GLY A 22 -3.26 12.95 7.97
CA GLY A 22 -3.82 12.29 9.15
C GLY A 22 -4.59 11.01 8.87
N ARG A 23 -4.41 10.39 7.69
CA ARG A 23 -5.12 9.18 7.26
C ARG A 23 -4.17 8.00 7.20
N LEU A 24 -4.10 7.23 8.29
CA LEU A 24 -3.30 6.01 8.36
C LEU A 24 -4.06 4.77 7.87
N ASN A 25 -5.40 4.81 7.91
CA ASN A 25 -6.26 3.73 7.44
C ASN A 25 -6.63 3.93 5.97
N ILE A 26 -6.32 2.95 5.13
CA ILE A 26 -6.50 2.98 3.68
C ILE A 26 -7.32 1.78 3.25
N LYS A 27 -8.43 2.02 2.55
CA LYS A 27 -9.22 0.95 1.96
C LYS A 27 -8.42 0.24 0.86
N LYS A 28 -8.46 -1.09 0.83
CA LYS A 28 -7.81 -1.89 -0.23
C LYS A 28 -8.36 -1.55 -1.62
N THR A 29 -9.60 -1.08 -1.72
CA THR A 29 -10.19 -0.56 -2.96
C THR A 29 -9.53 0.73 -3.43
N ASP A 30 -9.22 1.66 -2.51
CA ASP A 30 -8.56 2.92 -2.85
C ASP A 30 -7.10 2.67 -3.23
N LEU A 31 -6.45 1.73 -2.54
CA LEU A 31 -5.11 1.26 -2.87
C LEU A 31 -5.08 0.62 -4.26
N TRP A 32 -6.03 -0.26 -4.58
CA TRP A 32 -6.16 -0.86 -5.91
C TRP A 32 -6.42 0.19 -7.00
N ASN A 33 -7.31 1.15 -6.73
CA ASN A 33 -7.56 2.25 -7.66
C ASN A 33 -6.31 3.10 -7.91
N TYR A 34 -5.46 3.30 -6.89
CA TYR A 34 -4.17 3.96 -7.05
C TYR A 34 -3.20 3.10 -7.87
N VAL A 35 -3.10 1.80 -7.58
CA VAL A 35 -2.27 0.85 -8.34
C VAL A 35 -2.64 0.87 -9.83
N MET A 36 -3.92 0.79 -10.15
CA MET A 36 -4.42 0.85 -11.54
C MET A 36 -4.11 2.18 -12.24
N LYS A 37 -3.94 3.29 -11.50
CA LYS A 37 -3.53 4.58 -12.06
C LYS A 37 -2.03 4.63 -12.37
N VAL A 38 -1.20 4.01 -11.53
CA VAL A 38 0.27 4.03 -11.71
C VAL A 38 0.75 2.93 -12.66
N ASP A 39 0.07 1.79 -12.68
CA ASP A 39 0.32 0.67 -13.57
C ASP A 39 -1.02 0.06 -14.01
N PRO A 40 -1.58 0.50 -15.14
CA PRO A 40 -2.83 -0.04 -15.67
C PRO A 40 -2.78 -1.54 -16.01
N ASN A 41 -1.57 -2.12 -16.10
CA ASN A 41 -1.37 -3.54 -16.39
C ASN A 41 -1.11 -4.35 -15.11
N ALA A 42 -1.20 -3.75 -13.93
CA ALA A 42 -1.01 -4.44 -12.67
C ALA A 42 -2.05 -5.55 -12.48
N LYS A 43 -1.61 -6.66 -11.87
CA LYS A 43 -2.50 -7.74 -11.45
C LYS A 43 -2.86 -7.57 -9.99
N ARG A 44 -4.04 -8.08 -9.59
CA ARG A 44 -4.44 -8.10 -8.17
C ARG A 44 -3.45 -8.88 -7.30
N GLU A 45 -2.82 -9.92 -7.86
CA GLU A 45 -1.77 -10.69 -7.20
C GLU A 45 -0.61 -9.81 -6.76
N SER A 46 -0.17 -8.88 -7.62
CA SER A 46 0.91 -7.94 -7.31
C SER A 46 0.57 -7.01 -6.14
N LEU A 47 -0.71 -6.60 -6.01
CA LEU A 47 -1.14 -5.81 -4.85
C LEU A 47 -1.10 -6.64 -3.56
N ASN A 48 -1.53 -7.91 -3.62
CA ASN A 48 -1.48 -8.79 -2.46
C ASN A 48 -0.05 -9.09 -2.02
N GLU A 49 0.86 -9.34 -2.96
CA GLU A 49 2.29 -9.51 -2.69
C GLU A 49 2.87 -8.27 -1.97
N VAL A 50 2.55 -7.07 -2.46
CA VAL A 50 3.02 -5.85 -1.80
C VAL A 50 2.41 -5.69 -0.41
N ILE A 51 1.12 -5.96 -0.22
CA ILE A 51 0.50 -5.87 1.11
C ILE A 51 1.16 -6.86 2.08
N ASN A 52 1.44 -8.09 1.64
CA ASN A 52 2.15 -9.08 2.45
C ASN A 52 3.56 -8.62 2.81
N GLU A 53 4.27 -7.98 1.88
CA GLU A 53 5.59 -7.41 2.12
C GLU A 53 5.54 -6.25 3.14
N LEU A 54 4.54 -5.38 3.06
CA LEU A 54 4.32 -4.31 4.06
C LEU A 54 4.12 -4.91 5.46
N ASP A 55 3.31 -5.96 5.56
CA ASP A 55 2.99 -6.66 6.81
C ASP A 55 4.24 -7.36 7.38
N ALA A 56 4.98 -8.08 6.53
CA ALA A 56 6.21 -8.77 6.90
C ALA A 56 7.31 -7.80 7.40
N ARG A 57 7.34 -6.57 6.89
CA ARG A 57 8.24 -5.50 7.34
C ARG A 57 7.80 -4.80 8.62
N GLY A 58 6.62 -5.15 9.16
CA GLY A 58 6.02 -4.47 10.30
C GLY A 58 5.58 -3.04 9.99
N TRP A 59 5.31 -2.72 8.72
CA TRP A 59 4.86 -1.39 8.30
C TRP A 59 3.34 -1.19 8.41
N LEU A 60 2.62 -2.26 8.71
CA LEU A 60 1.18 -2.23 8.96
C LEU A 60 0.91 -2.52 10.44
N LEU A 61 0.09 -1.69 11.07
CA LEU A 61 -0.50 -1.98 12.38
C LEU A 61 -1.66 -2.96 12.26
N GLU A 62 -2.42 -2.86 11.17
CA GLU A 62 -3.58 -3.71 10.91
C GLU A 62 -3.67 -4.02 9.41
N ASN A 63 -4.00 -5.28 9.09
CA ASN A 63 -4.25 -5.76 7.73
C ASN A 63 -5.50 -6.64 7.77
N ASN A 64 -6.67 -6.07 7.44
CA ASN A 64 -7.93 -6.79 7.47
C ASN A 64 -8.49 -6.97 6.04
N VAL A 65 -9.71 -7.51 5.92
CA VAL A 65 -10.28 -7.83 4.60
C VAL A 65 -10.50 -6.59 3.73
N THR A 66 -10.84 -5.45 4.32
CA THR A 66 -11.26 -4.25 3.56
C THR A 66 -10.25 -3.12 3.56
N GLU A 67 -9.34 -3.09 4.53
CA GLU A 67 -8.43 -1.98 4.75
C GLU A 67 -7.08 -2.42 5.33
N ILE A 68 -6.10 -1.54 5.20
CA ILE A 68 -4.79 -1.62 5.84
C ILE A 68 -4.57 -0.34 6.65
N LYS A 69 -3.93 -0.47 7.79
CA LYS A 69 -3.53 0.65 8.64
C LYS A 69 -2.02 0.69 8.71
N PHE A 70 -1.43 1.76 8.19
CA PHE A 70 0.02 1.94 8.27
C PHE A 70 0.45 2.28 9.70
N ASP A 71 1.60 1.74 10.11
CA ASP A 71 2.33 2.25 11.26
C ASP A 71 2.95 3.61 10.87
N PRO A 72 2.66 4.71 11.59
CA PRO A 72 3.29 6.00 11.32
C PRO A 72 4.84 5.95 11.36
N ALA A 73 5.44 5.03 12.13
CA ALA A 73 6.89 4.83 12.17
C ALA A 73 7.46 4.35 10.83
N SER A 74 6.65 3.72 9.96
CA SER A 74 7.06 3.26 8.62
C SER A 74 7.45 4.39 7.66
N PHE A 75 7.13 5.64 8.00
CA PHE A 75 7.36 6.81 7.15
C PHE A 75 8.50 7.72 7.65
N GLN A 76 9.14 7.36 8.77
CA GLN A 76 10.23 8.11 9.42
C GLN A 76 11.59 7.85 8.76
#